data_AF-E1QPE6-F1
#
_entry.id   AF-E1QPE6-F1
#
_cell.length_a   1.000
_cell.length_b   1.000
_cell.length_c   1.000
_cell.angle_alpha   90.00
_cell.angle_beta   90.00
_cell.angle_gamma   90.00
#
_symmetry.space_group_name_H-M   'P 1'
#
loop_
_entity.id
_entity.type
_entity.pdbx_description
1 polymer ?
#
loop_
_entity_poly.entity_id
_entity_poly.type
_entity_poly.pdbx_seq_one_letter_code
_entity_poly.pdbx_strand_id
1 'polypeptide(L)' 'MDSILRRCKNCGRYTLRKDKCPYCGGELEVPHPPKYSPDDKYGRYRLIMKVMSGKIKLSPDVINAIISGSSQSKTQ' A
#
# COMPACT_ATOMS: atom_id res chain seq x y z
N MET A 1 4.98 1.38 13.56
CA MET A 1 6.23 2.11 13.84
C MET A 1 5.95 3.52 13.43
N ASP A 2 5.84 4.40 14.41
CA ASP A 2 5.28 5.72 14.18
C ASP A 2 6.41 6.64 13.75
N SER A 3 6.55 6.84 12.44
CA SER A 3 7.54 7.77 11.92
C SER A 3 7.13 9.20 12.23
N ILE A 4 8.05 9.95 12.84
CA ILE A 4 7.82 11.37 13.17
C ILE A 4 7.83 12.23 11.90
N LEU A 5 8.68 11.89 10.93
CA LEU A 5 8.82 12.63 9.68
C LEU A 5 7.61 12.44 8.76
N ARG A 6 7.12 13.54 8.20
CA ARG A 6 6.04 13.57 7.21
C ARG A 6 6.45 14.31 5.96
N ARG A 7 5.82 13.96 4.84
CA ARG A 7 6.00 14.63 3.54
C ARG A 7 4.66 15.21 3.09
N CYS A 8 4.68 16.42 2.54
CA CYS A 8 3.49 17.02 1.97
C CYS A 8 3.21 16.43 0.57
N LYS A 9 1.97 15.97 0.33
CA LYS A 9 1.54 15.46 -0.98
C LYS A 9 1.53 16.53 -2.08
N ASN A 10 1.29 17.80 -1.70
CA ASN A 10 1.13 18.89 -2.66
C ASN A 10 2.47 19.56 -3.04
N CYS A 11 3.29 19.94 -2.06
CA CYS A 11 4.56 20.65 -2.31
C CYS A 11 5.82 19.79 -2.15
N GLY A 12 5.68 18.54 -1.69
CA GLY A 12 6.80 17.61 -1.53
C GLY A 12 7.75 17.89 -0.36
N ARG A 13 7.57 19.01 0.38
CA ARG A 13 8.44 19.38 1.52
C ARG A 13 8.21 18.46 2.73
N TYR A 14 9.27 18.26 3.49
CA TYR A 14 9.23 17.49 4.73
C TYR A 14 8.90 18.37 5.94
N THR A 15 8.23 17.78 6.92
CA THR A 15 7.89 18.45 8.18
C THR A 15 7.75 17.43 9.32
N LEU A 16 7.83 17.92 10.56
CA LEU A 16 7.54 17.14 11.78
C LEU A 16 6.11 17.42 12.31
N ARG A 17 5.41 18.41 11.75
CA ARG A 17 4.01 18.67 12.09
C ARG A 17 3.15 17.49 11.66
N LYS A 18 2.10 17.19 12.43
CA LYS A 18 1.21 16.05 12.16
C LYS A 18 -0.06 16.43 11.41
N ASP A 19 -0.45 17.70 11.49
CA ASP A 19 -1.78 18.14 11.05
C ASP A 19 -1.79 18.56 9.57
N LYS A 20 -1.04 19.62 9.22
CA LYS A 20 -0.99 20.20 7.87
C LYS A 20 0.38 20.73 7.53
N CYS A 21 0.67 20.83 6.24
CA CYS A 21 1.91 21.42 5.74
C CYS A 21 1.99 22.91 6.13
N PRO A 22 3.07 23.37 6.81
CA PRO A 22 3.20 24.78 7.21
C PRO A 22 3.43 25.73 6.03
N TYR A 23 3.77 25.21 4.84
CA TYR A 23 4.11 26.03 3.68
C TYR A 23 2.94 26.23 2.72
N CYS A 24 2.11 25.19 2.53
CA CYS A 24 1.01 25.22 1.54
C CYS A 24 -0.33 24.74 2.10
N GLY A 25 -0.41 24.34 3.37
CA GLY A 25 -1.64 23.83 3.99
C GLY A 25 -2.09 22.44 3.53
N GLY A 26 -1.35 21.81 2.60
CA GLY A 26 -1.71 20.49 2.05
C GLY A 26 -1.58 19.33 3.05
N GLU A 27 -2.19 18.21 2.68
CA GLU A 27 -2.14 16.97 3.45
C GLU A 27 -0.71 16.42 3.58
N LEU A 28 -0.47 15.81 4.74
CA LEU A 28 0.79 15.17 5.09
C LEU A 28 0.64 13.66 5.06
N GLU A 29 1.62 12.98 4.48
CA GLU A 29 1.73 11.53 4.47
C GLU A 29 3.02 11.06 5.15
N VAL A 30 3.02 9.79 5.55
CA VAL A 30 4.22 9.13 6.05
C VAL A 30 5.06 8.70 4.82
N PRO A 31 6.29 9.21 4.67
CA PRO A 31 7.14 8.88 3.53
C PRO A 31 7.80 7.50 3.65
N HIS A 32 7.83 6.92 4.84
CA HIS A 32 8.48 5.64 5.09
C HIS A 32 7.62 4.49 4.55
N PRO A 33 8.22 3.53 3.83
CA PRO A 33 7.48 2.36 3.37
C PRO A 33 7.05 1.47 4.54
N PRO A 34 6.02 0.63 4.35
CA PRO A 34 5.66 -0.40 5.32
C PRO A 34 6.82 -1.39 5.50
N LYS A 35 6.96 -1.95 6.71
CA LYS A 35 7.98 -2.97 6.99
C LYS A 35 7.79 -4.19 6.11
N TYR A 36 8.90 -4.71 5.60
CA TYR A 36 8.92 -5.99 4.89
C TYR A 36 8.91 -7.15 5.89
N SER A 37 8.21 -8.23 5.57
CA SER A 37 8.23 -9.51 6.27
C SER A 37 8.36 -10.62 5.23
N PRO A 38 9.31 -11.57 5.38
CA PRO A 38 9.42 -12.71 4.48
C PRO A 38 8.17 -13.59 4.42
N ASP A 39 7.44 -13.71 5.54
CA ASP A 39 6.28 -14.60 5.66
C ASP A 39 4.97 -14.00 5.10
N ASP A 40 4.89 -12.66 4.98
CA ASP A 40 3.74 -11.85 4.49
C ASP A 40 2.40 -12.58 4.24
N LYS A 41 1.75 -12.99 5.33
CA LYS A 41 0.45 -13.71 5.32
C LYS A 41 -0.63 -13.00 4.49
N TYR A 42 -0.56 -11.68 4.37
CA TYR A 42 -1.57 -10.86 3.67
C TYR A 42 -1.16 -10.43 2.26
N GLY A 43 -0.04 -10.93 1.74
CA GLY A 43 0.48 -10.57 0.42
C GLY A 43 -0.52 -10.80 -0.71
N ARG A 44 -1.21 -11.95 -0.66
CA ARG A 44 -2.25 -12.31 -1.63
C ARG A 44 -3.42 -11.32 -1.64
N TYR A 45 -3.97 -11.00 -0.48
CA TYR A 45 -5.07 -10.05 -0.35
C TYR A 45 -4.67 -8.67 -0.86
N ARG A 46 -3.44 -8.24 -0.55
CA ARG A 46 -2.88 -6.97 -1.04
C ARG A 46 -2.75 -6.95 -2.56
N LEU A 47 -2.40 -8.07 -3.20
CA LEU A 47 -2.35 -8.20 -4.65
C LEU A 47 -3.76 -8.09 -5.27
N ILE A 48 -4.73 -8.85 -4.73
CA ILE A 48 -6.13 -8.82 -5.19
C ILE A 48 -6.68 -7.39 -5.11
N MET A 49 -6.47 -6.70 -3.99
CA MET A 49 -6.89 -5.30 -3.82
C MET A 49 -6.27 -4.37 -4.87
N LYS A 50 -4.98 -4.53 -5.20
CA LYS A 50 -4.34 -3.74 -6.26
C LYS A 50 -4.94 -4.01 -7.63
N VAL A 51 -5.23 -5.27 -7.94
CA VAL A 51 -5.86 -5.69 -9.21
C VAL A 51 -7.28 -5.15 -9.32
N MET A 52 -8.11 -5.32 -8.29
CA MET A 52 -9.47 -4.78 -8.26
C MET A 52 -9.50 -3.26 -8.35
N SER A 53 -8.53 -2.57 -7.72
CA SER A 53 -8.40 -1.11 -7.83
C SER A 53 -7.89 -0.62 -9.20
N GLY A 54 -7.57 -1.51 -10.14
CA GLY A 54 -7.06 -1.17 -11.47
C GLY A 54 -5.64 -0.58 -11.48
N LYS A 55 -4.92 -0.64 -10.34
CA LYS A 55 -3.55 -0.10 -10.22
C LYS A 55 -2.52 -0.88 -11.03
N ILE A 56 -2.84 -2.11 -11.41
CA ILE A 56 -1.96 -2.97 -12.22
C ILE A 56 -2.71 -3.38 -13.47
N LYS A 57 -2.09 -3.15 -14.65
CA LYS A 57 -2.64 -3.55 -15.94
C LYS A 57 -2.14 -4.96 -16.26
N LEU A 58 -3.02 -5.96 -16.17
CA LEU A 58 -2.75 -7.35 -16.56
C LEU A 58 -3.78 -7.81 -17.59
N SER A 59 -3.47 -8.92 -18.29
CA SER A 59 -4.45 -9.56 -19.15
C SER A 59 -5.64 -10.12 -18.34
N PRO A 60 -6.84 -10.20 -18.94
CA PRO A 60 -8.04 -10.70 -18.25
C PRO A 60 -7.86 -12.11 -17.67
N ASP A 61 -7.13 -12.97 -18.37
CA ASP A 61 -6.89 -14.35 -17.96
C ASP A 61 -6.09 -14.43 -16.65
N VAL A 62 -5.06 -13.59 -16.52
CA VAL A 62 -4.23 -13.54 -15.32
C VAL A 62 -5.00 -12.94 -14.14
N ILE A 63 -5.85 -11.95 -14.39
CA ILE A 63 -6.74 -11.36 -13.37
C ILE A 63 -7.67 -12.45 -12.82
N ASN A 64 -8.30 -13.23 -13.71
CA ASN A 64 -9.20 -14.30 -13.33
C ASN A 64 -8.48 -15.38 -12.49
N ALA A 65 -7.24 -15.75 -12.86
CA ALA A 65 -6.44 -16.70 -12.10
C ALA A 65 -6.06 -16.20 -10.69
N ILE A 66 -5.74 -14.91 -10.52
CA ILE A 66 -5.41 -14.32 -9.22
C ILE A 66 -6.63 -14.31 -8.28
N ILE A 67 -7.81 -14.01 -8.82
CA ILE A 67 -9.08 -13.96 -8.08
C ILE A 67 -9.54 -15.38 -7.69
N SER A 68 -9.44 -16.36 -8.61
CA SER A 68 -10.02 -17.69 -8.45
C SER A 68 -9.19 -18.69 -7.63
N GLY A 69 -7.89 -18.46 -7.43
CA GLY A 69 -7.00 -19.44 -6.80
C GLY A 69 -7.19 -19.67 -5.28
N SER A 70 -8.41 -19.82 -4.76
CA SER A 70 -8.68 -20.22 -3.37
C SER A 70 -8.81 -21.74 -3.24
N SER A 71 -7.68 -22.44 -3.25
CA SER A 71 -7.49 -23.81 -2.74
C SER A 71 -5.97 -24.05 -2.82
N GLN A 72 -5.24 -24.31 -1.74
CA GLN A 72 -5.38 -25.48 -0.88
C GLN A 72 -5.12 -25.16 0.60
N SER A 73 -5.91 -25.85 1.42
CA SER A 73 -5.71 -26.16 2.82
C SER A 73 -4.29 -26.63 3.12
N LYS A 74 -3.61 -26.00 4.09
CA LYS A 74 -2.62 -26.72 4.90
C LYS A 74 -3.39 -27.50 5.96
N THR A 75 -3.87 -28.68 5.59
CA THR A 75 -4.21 -29.73 6.56
C THR A 75 -2.90 -30.31 7.08
N GLN A 76 -2.91 -30.70 8.35
CA GLN A 76 -1.76 -31.10 9.19
C GLN A 76 -0.80 -32.09 8.53
#